data_AF-A0A0C2G876-F1
#
_entry.id   AF-A0A0C2G876-F1
#
_cell.length_a   1.000
_cell.length_b   1.000
_cell.length_c   1.000
_cell.angle_alpha   90.00
_cell.angle_beta   90.00
_cell.angle_gamma   90.00
#
_symmetry.space_group_name_H-M   'P 1'
#
loop_
_entity.id
_entity.type
_entity.pdbx_description
1 polymer ?
#
loop_
_entity_poly.entity_id
_entity_poly.type
_entity_poly.pdbx_seq_one_letter_code
_entity_poly.pdbx_strand_id
1 'polypeptide(L)' 'MMDFGFPQTTESRILQEFITQEGHKLEAAPRPPMAVTNAVSWRSEGIKYRKNEVFLDVIESVNMLVSVR' A
#
# COMPACT_ATOMS: atom_id res chain seq x y z
N MET A 1 0.55 9.00 -5.68
CA MET A 1 0.03 9.47 -6.98
C MET A 1 -0.79 10.75 -6.72
N MET A 2 -0.63 11.78 -7.53
CA MET A 2 -1.29 13.09 -7.36
C MET A 2 -1.75 13.58 -8.73
N ASP A 3 -2.95 14.16 -8.78
CA ASP A 3 -3.50 14.80 -9.98
C ASP A 3 -4.03 16.19 -9.60
N PHE A 4 -3.65 17.21 -10.37
CA PHE A 4 -4.01 18.62 -10.12
C PHE A 4 -3.77 19.10 -8.67
N GLY A 5 -2.71 18.60 -8.02
CA GLY A 5 -2.40 18.94 -6.62
C GLY A 5 -3.18 18.14 -5.57
N PHE A 6 -4.12 17.30 -5.98
CA PHE A 6 -4.92 16.45 -5.11
C PHE A 6 -4.37 15.02 -5.09
N PRO A 7 -4.02 14.46 -3.92
CA PRO A 7 -3.65 13.06 -3.81
C PRO A 7 -4.82 12.16 -4.25
N GLN A 8 -4.55 11.16 -5.10
CA GLN A 8 -5.55 10.22 -5.59
C GLN A 8 -5.39 8.86 -4.92
N THR A 9 -4.22 8.23 -5.10
CA THR A 9 -3.90 6.90 -4.55
C THR A 9 -2.45 6.91 -4.08
N THR A 10 -2.20 6.42 -2.87
CA THR A 10 -0.87 6.46 -2.23
C THR A 10 -0.43 5.09 -1.71
N GLU A 11 -1.26 4.07 -1.87
CA GLU A 11 -1.01 2.69 -1.47
C GLU A 11 -0.03 2.02 -2.42
N SER A 12 1.25 1.99 -2.04
CA SER A 12 2.34 1.45 -2.87
C SER A 12 2.11 0.01 -3.32
N ARG A 13 1.54 -0.85 -2.46
CA ARG A 13 1.22 -2.25 -2.79
C ARG A 13 0.18 -2.36 -3.92
N ILE A 14 -0.82 -1.48 -3.93
CA ILE A 14 -1.85 -1.47 -4.98
C ILE A 14 -1.27 -0.89 -6.27
N LEU A 15 -0.48 0.18 -6.17
CA LEU A 15 0.19 0.77 -7.33
C LEU A 15 1.11 -0.22 -8.04
N GLN A 16 1.79 -1.11 -7.30
CA GLN A 16 2.65 -2.15 -7.87
C GLN A 16 1.90 -3.17 -8.74
N GLU A 17 0.58 -3.32 -8.60
CA GLU A 17 -0.19 -4.27 -9.42
C GLU A 17 -0.31 -3.85 -10.89
N PHE A 18 -0.17 -2.55 -11.19
CA PHE A 18 -0.32 -2.03 -12.55
C PHE A 18 0.78 -1.03 -12.96
N ILE A 19 1.61 -0.55 -12.02
CA ILE A 19 2.82 0.22 -12.28
C ILE A 19 4.02 -0.72 -12.11
N THR A 20 4.38 -1.43 -13.19
CA THR A 20 5.50 -2.37 -13.21
C THR A 20 6.79 -1.67 -13.65
N GLN A 21 7.91 -1.99 -12.98
CA GLN A 21 9.23 -1.43 -13.34
C GLN A 21 9.98 -2.27 -14.38
N GLU A 22 9.61 -3.54 -14.50
CA GLU A 22 10.20 -4.44 -15.50
C GLU A 22 9.55 -4.20 -16.87
N GLY A 23 10.40 -3.99 -17.88
CA GLY A 23 10.01 -3.72 -19.27
C GLY A 23 9.50 -4.96 -20.01
N HIS A 24 8.53 -5.68 -19.46
CA HIS A 24 7.77 -6.65 -20.24
C HIS A 24 6.66 -5.89 -20.97
N LYS A 25 6.74 -5.90 -22.30
CA LYS A 25 5.71 -5.32 -23.18
C LYS A 25 4.42 -6.11 -22.96
N LEU A 26 3.54 -5.61 -22.10
CA LEU A 26 2.24 -6.21 -21.87
C LEU A 26 1.42 -6.07 -23.16
N GLU A 27 0.97 -7.19 -23.71
CA GLU A 27 0.12 -7.28 -24.92
C GLU A 27 -1.20 -6.48 -24.77
N ALA A 28 -1.62 -6.22 -23.54
CA ALA A 28 -2.78 -5.40 -23.19
C ALA A 28 -2.44 -4.46 -22.02
N ALA A 29 -2.98 -3.25 -22.05
CA ALA A 29 -2.85 -2.31 -20.93
C ALA A 29 -3.44 -2.94 -19.64
N PRO A 30 -2.68 -3.03 -18.55
CA PRO A 30 -3.20 -3.56 -17.30
C PRO A 30 -4.34 -2.66 -16.81
N ARG A 31 -5.52 -3.26 -16.57
CA ARG A 31 -6.66 -2.53 -16.01
C ARG A 31 -6.32 -2.16 -14.56
N PRO A 32 -6.69 -0.95 -14.10
CA PRO A 32 -6.53 -0.59 -12.70
C PRO A 32 -7.25 -1.60 -11.79
N PRO A 33 -6.61 -2.03 -10.69
CA PRO A 33 -7.23 -2.91 -9.71
C PRO A 33 -8.50 -2.29 -9.14
N MET A 34 -9.50 -3.13 -8.81
CA MET A 34 -10.71 -2.67 -8.13
C MET A 34 -10.43 -2.01 -6.78
N ALA A 35 -9.31 -2.36 -6.12
CA ALA A 35 -8.87 -1.73 -4.89
C ALA A 35 -8.65 -0.20 -5.04
N VAL A 36 -8.38 0.30 -6.25
CA VAL A 36 -8.19 1.75 -6.48
C VAL A 36 -9.50 2.53 -6.31
N THR A 37 -10.65 1.92 -6.56
CA THR A 37 -11.97 2.59 -6.51
C THR A 37 -12.88 2.08 -5.40
N ASN A 38 -12.46 1.06 -4.66
CA ASN A 38 -13.23 0.47 -3.56
C ASN A 38 -12.98 1.23 -2.24
N ALA A 39 -13.93 1.14 -1.29
CA ALA A 39 -13.79 1.71 0.05
C ALA A 39 -12.63 1.09 0.85
N VAL A 40 -12.22 -0.14 0.50
CA VAL A 40 -11.03 -0.80 1.04
C VAL A 40 -9.89 -0.69 0.01
N SER A 41 -9.09 0.36 0.13
CA SER A 41 -8.06 0.73 -0.86
C SER A 41 -6.67 0.14 -0.60
N TRP A 42 -6.45 -0.52 0.53
CA TRP A 42 -5.12 -0.99 0.95
C TRP A 42 -4.92 -2.50 0.79
N ARG A 43 -5.97 -3.24 0.41
CA ARG A 43 -5.96 -4.70 0.31
C ARG A 43 -6.71 -5.18 -0.92
N SER A 44 -5.99 -5.89 -1.77
CA SER A 44 -6.54 -6.55 -2.95
C SER A 44 -7.38 -7.76 -2.56
N GLU A 45 -8.38 -8.06 -3.38
CA GLU A 45 -9.23 -9.25 -3.21
C GLU A 45 -8.49 -10.52 -3.65
N GLY A 46 -8.96 -11.68 -3.19
CA GLY A 46 -8.45 -12.98 -3.67
C GLY A 46 -7.10 -13.43 -3.10
N ILE A 47 -6.48 -12.68 -2.18
CA ILE A 47 -5.24 -13.08 -1.51
C ILE A 47 -5.47 -14.38 -0.70
N LYS A 48 -4.70 -15.43 -1.00
CA LYS A 48 -4.74 -16.74 -0.33
C LYS A 48 -3.33 -17.18 0.06
N TYR A 49 -3.20 -17.73 1.26
CA TYR A 49 -1.94 -18.30 1.76
C TYR A 49 -2.11 -19.79 2.04
N ARG A 50 -1.01 -20.55 1.88
CA ARG A 50 -0.97 -21.99 2.23
C ARG A 50 -1.10 -22.22 3.74
N LYS A 51 -0.51 -21.32 4.53
CA LYS A 51 -0.64 -21.24 5.99
C LYS A 51 -0.92 -19.79 6.33
N ASN A 52 -1.98 -19.54 7.09
CA ASN A 52 -2.34 -18.19 7.51
C ASN A 52 -1.66 -17.92 8.86
N GLU A 53 -0.69 -17.02 8.86
CA GLU A 53 0.03 -16.58 10.06
C GLU A 53 -0.05 -15.06 10.16
N VAL A 54 -0.07 -14.54 11.39
CA VAL A 54 -0.06 -13.11 11.68
C VAL A 54 1.03 -12.86 12.71
N PHE A 55 1.90 -11.90 12.44
CA PHE A 55 2.97 -11.48 13.33
C PHE A 55 2.61 -10.10 13.90
N LEU A 56 2.83 -9.90 15.19
CA LEU A 56 2.54 -8.63 15.87
C LEU A 56 3.80 -8.17 16.60
N ASP A 57 4.25 -6.96 16.31
CA ASP A 57 5.35 -6.29 17.00
C ASP A 57 4.79 -5.18 17.88
N VAL A 58 5.06 -5.26 19.19
CA VAL A 58 4.71 -4.19 20.14
C VAL A 58 5.92 -3.30 20.32
N ILE A 59 5.83 -2.07 19.81
CA ILE A 59 6.92 -1.08 19.86
C ILE A 59 6.49 0.05 20.79
N GLU A 60 7.25 0.27 21.86
CA GLU A 60 7.03 1.36 22.80
C GLU A 60 8.13 2.41 22.62
N SER A 61 7.74 3.69 22.57
CA SER A 61 8.67 4.82 22.46
C SER A 61 8.39 5.83 23.57
N VAL A 62 9.31 5.91 24.54
CA VAL A 62 9.21 6.88 25.65
C VAL A 62 10.03 8.11 25.32
N ASN A 63 9.35 9.22 25.04
CA ASN A 63 9.97 10.52 24.88
C ASN A 63 9.86 11.29 26.20
N MET A 64 11.00 11.67 26.80
CA MET A 64 11.02 12.48 28.02
C MET A 64 12.04 13.61 27.90
N LEU A 65 11.61 14.82 28.21
CA LEU A 65 12.46 16.01 28.31
C LEU A 65 12.24 16.64 29.68
N VAL A 66 13.28 16.66 30.52
CA VAL A 66 13.23 17.25 31.87
C VAL A 66 14.05 18.54 31.87
N SER A 67 13.40 19.64 32.25
CA SER A 67 14.08 20.92 32.52
C SER A 67 14.53 20.97 33.97
N VAL A 68 15.74 21.45 34.23
CA VAL A 68 16.19 21.82 35.58
C VAL A 68 15.94 23.30 35.80
N ARG A 69 15.50 23.62 37.01
CA ARG A 69 15.35 25.01 37.48
C ARG A 69 16.71 25.65 37.67
#